data_AF-A0A2T1BWL8-F1
#
_entry.id   AF-A0A2T1BWL8-F1
#
_cell.length_a   1.000
_cell.length_b   1.000
_cell.length_c   1.000
_cell.angle_alpha   90.00
_cell.angle_beta   90.00
_cell.angle_gamma   90.00
#
_symmetry.space_group_name_H-M   'P 1'
#
loop_
_entity.id
_entity.type
_entity.pdbx_description
1 polymer ?
#
loop_
_entity_poly.entity_id
_entity_poly.type
_entity_poly.pdbx_seq_one_letter_code
_entity_poly.pdbx_strand_id
1 'polypeptide(L)' 'MMKKVFDANVGIKIMGMSPEELESLAQEGVKLAIARMHSQGVPSIAVVDGKMYEQHPDGKMVPIPSKKD' A
#
# COMPACT_ATOMS: atom_id res chain seq x y z
N MET A 1 -24.58 2.73 -21.39
CA MET A 1 -24.27 1.49 -20.65
C MET A 1 -22.75 1.37 -20.57
N MET A 2 -22.13 1.81 -19.47
CA MET A 2 -20.67 1.72 -19.29
C MET A 2 -20.31 0.31 -18.82
N LYS A 3 -19.66 -0.47 -19.69
CA LYS A 3 -19.09 -1.77 -19.36
C LYS A 3 -17.93 -1.51 -18.38
N LYS A 4 -18.13 -1.79 -17.09
CA LYS A 4 -17.04 -1.91 -16.12
C LYS A 4 -16.17 -3.08 -16.60
N VAL A 5 -15.08 -2.75 -17.27
CA VAL A 5 -14.03 -3.73 -17.56
C VAL A 5 -13.30 -3.93 -16.25
N PHE A 6 -13.81 -4.83 -15.41
CA PHE A 6 -12.93 -5.50 -14.45
C PHE A 6 -11.93 -6.25 -15.33
N ASP A 7 -10.68 -5.79 -15.29
CA ASP A 7 -9.59 -6.33 -16.08
C ASP A 7 -9.38 -7.79 -15.66
N ALA A 8 -10.01 -8.71 -16.41
CA ALA A 8 -10.01 -10.15 -16.11
C ALA A 8 -8.58 -10.73 -16.09
N ASN A 9 -7.59 -9.99 -16.62
CA ASN A 9 -6.18 -10.34 -16.58
C ASN A 9 -5.56 -10.31 -15.17
N VAL A 10 -6.11 -9.51 -14.24
CA VAL A 10 -5.58 -9.46 -12.87
C VAL A 10 -6.01 -10.70 -12.06
N GLY A 11 -7.24 -11.18 -12.27
CA GLY A 11 -7.76 -12.36 -11.57
C GLY A 11 -7.12 -13.68 -12.02
N ILE A 12 -6.70 -13.78 -13.28
CA ILE A 12 -6.05 -14.99 -13.84
C ILE A 12 -4.59 -15.11 -13.37
N LYS A 13 -3.89 -13.99 -13.14
CA LYS A 13 -2.48 -14.01 -12.71
C LYS A 13 -2.27 -14.52 -11.29
N ILE A 14 -3.28 -14.40 -10.42
CA ILE A 14 -3.23 -14.89 -9.03
C ILE A 14 -3.38 -16.42 -8.99
N MET A 15 -4.07 -17.02 -9.97
CA MET A 15 -4.19 -18.47 -10.08
C MET A 15 -2.89 -19.07 -10.62
N GLY A 16 -2.03 -19.54 -9.70
CA GLY A 16 -0.77 -20.21 -10.03
C GLY A 16 0.47 -19.55 -9.45
N MET A 17 0.33 -18.38 -8.80
CA MET A 17 1.41 -17.78 -8.03
C MET A 17 1.57 -18.47 -6.68
N SER A 18 2.81 -18.63 -6.23
CA SER A 18 3.09 -19.06 -4.86
C SER A 18 2.73 -17.96 -3.86
N PRO A 19 2.53 -18.30 -2.57
CA PRO A 19 2.32 -17.31 -1.52
C PRO A 19 3.43 -16.23 -1.48
N GLU A 20 4.68 -16.62 -1.70
CA GLU A 20 5.84 -15.72 -1.69
C GLU A 20 5.81 -14.74 -2.87
N GLU A 21 5.43 -15.20 -4.06
CA GLU A 21 5.28 -14.35 -5.23
C GLU A 21 4.14 -13.34 -5.04
N LEU A 22 3.03 -13.77 -4.43
CA LEU A 22 1.91 -12.90 -4.09
C LEU A 22 2.32 -11.84 -3.07
N GLU A 23 3.07 -12.22 -2.05
CA GLU A 23 3.60 -11.29 -1.05
C GLU A 23 4.53 -10.26 -1.69
N SER A 24 5.46 -10.70 -2.54
CA SER A 24 6.38 -9.82 -3.26
C SER A 24 5.62 -8.80 -4.13
N LEU A 25 4.61 -9.26 -4.87
CA LEU A 25 3.78 -8.40 -5.70
C LEU A 25 2.97 -7.39 -4.86
N ALA A 26 2.45 -7.83 -3.70
CA ALA A 26 1.75 -6.95 -2.79
C ALA A 26 2.67 -5.86 -2.21
N GLN A 27 3.89 -6.24 -1.80
CA GLN A 27 4.91 -5.30 -1.32
C GLN A 27 5.29 -4.27 -2.38
N GLU A 28 5.47 -4.70 -3.63
CA GLU A 28 5.72 -3.80 -4.76
C GLU A 28 4.54 -2.85 -5.00
N GLY A 29 3.31 -3.37 -4.97
CA GLY A 29 2.09 -2.57 -5.10
C GLY A 29 1.98 -1.49 -4.03
N VAL A 30 2.29 -1.82 -2.77
CA VAL A 30 2.33 -0.85 -1.66
C VAL A 30 3.39 0.23 -1.89
N LYS A 31 4.61 -0.15 -2.30
CA LYS A 31 5.69 0.83 -2.61
C LYS A 31 5.26 1.82 -3.69
N LEU A 32 4.64 1.33 -4.76
CA LEU A 32 4.13 2.17 -5.85
C LEU A 32 2.98 3.08 -5.40
N ALA A 33 2.08 2.58 -4.54
CA ALA A 33 1.00 3.38 -3.97
C ALA A 33 1.55 4.53 -3.10
N ILE A 34 2.50 4.24 -2.20
CA ILE A 34 3.16 5.25 -1.35
C ILE A 34 3.83 6.31 -2.22
N ALA A 35 4.61 5.91 -3.23
CA ALA A 35 5.27 6.85 -4.13
C ALA A 35 4.28 7.79 -4.84
N ARG A 36 3.12 7.28 -5.27
CA ARG A 36 2.05 8.09 -5.90
C ARG A 36 1.35 9.03 -4.91
N MET A 37 1.19 8.61 -3.66
CA MET A 37 0.64 9.47 -2.61
C MET A 37 1.62 10.61 -2.31
N HIS A 38 2.90 10.27 -2.14
CA HIS A 38 3.95 11.23 -1.82
C HIS A 38 4.19 12.24 -2.94
N SER A 39 4.11 11.83 -4.21
CA SER A 39 4.20 12.76 -5.34
C SER A 39 3.06 13.79 -5.41
N GLN A 40 1.95 13.53 -4.69
CA GLN A 40 0.81 14.44 -4.54
C GLN A 40 0.81 15.19 -3.20
N GLY A 41 1.87 15.07 -2.41
CA GLY A 41 1.96 15.70 -1.08
C GLY A 41 1.16 15.00 0.01
N VAL A 42 0.63 13.79 -0.24
CA VAL A 42 -0.22 13.06 0.70
C VAL A 42 0.63 12.14 1.58
N PRO A 43 0.60 12.27 2.92
CA PRO A 43 1.29 11.35 3.83
C PRO A 43 0.69 9.93 3.79
N SER A 44 1.51 8.92 4.08
CA SER A 44 1.10 7.52 4.22
C SER A 44 1.18 7.06 5.68
N ILE A 45 0.49 5.97 6.03
CA ILE A 45 0.62 5.34 7.35
C ILE A 45 1.64 4.22 7.28
N ALA A 46 2.61 4.23 8.19
CA ALA A 46 3.60 3.19 8.36
C ALA A 46 3.49 2.58 9.77
N VAL A 47 3.65 1.27 9.87
CA VAL A 47 3.72 0.55 11.15
C VAL A 47 5.15 0.07 11.35
N VAL A 48 5.78 0.53 12.42
CA VAL A 48 7.15 0.15 12.80
C VAL A 48 7.12 -0.32 14.25
N ASP A 49 7.54 -1.55 14.50
CA ASP A 49 7.53 -2.18 15.83
C ASP A 49 6.16 -2.09 16.54
N GLY A 50 5.07 -2.28 15.79
CA GLY A 50 3.69 -2.20 16.29
C GLY A 50 3.20 -0.78 16.59
N LYS A 51 3.99 0.26 16.29
CA LYS A 51 3.59 1.67 16.44
C LYS A 51 3.27 2.29 15.09
N MET A 52 2.22 3.10 15.05
CA MET A 52 1.79 3.80 13.84
C MET A 52 2.48 5.16 13.71
N TYR A 53 2.86 5.49 12.48
CA TYR A 53 3.46 6.78 12.12
C TYR A 53 2.81 7.30 10.84
N GLU A 54 2.65 8.61 10.75
CA GLU A 54 2.50 9.31 9.48
C GLU A 54 3.89 9.46 8.85
N GLN A 55 4.07 8.86 7.69
CA GLN A 55 5.24 9.04 6.83
C GLN A 55 4.93 10.12 5.80
N HIS A 56 5.61 11.25 5.92
CA HIS A 56 5.48 12.36 4.99
C HIS A 56 6.35 12.17 3.73
N PRO A 57 6.03 12.89 2.63
CA PRO A 57 6.81 12.83 1.38
C PRO A 57 8.29 13.22 1.53
N ASP A 58 8.63 14.03 2.56
CA ASP A 58 10.00 14.43 2.89
C ASP A 58 10.76 13.38 3.71
N GLY A 59 10.14 12.23 3.99
CA GLY A 59 10.69 11.14 4.79
C GLY A 59 10.51 11.33 6.30
N LYS A 60 9.90 12.43 6.75
CA LYS A 60 9.62 12.65 8.18
C LYS A 60 8.59 11.64 8.67
N MET A 61 8.86 11.06 9.85
CA MET A 61 7.98 10.13 10.53
C MET A 61 7.39 10.80 11.78
N VAL A 62 6.07 10.97 11.81
CA VAL A 62 5.35 11.58 12.94
C VAL A 62 4.55 10.49 13.65
N PRO A 63 4.79 10.21 14.94
CA PRO A 63 4.06 9.17 15.65
C PRO A 63 2.58 9.53 15.78
N ILE A 64 1.70 8.58 15.48
CA ILE A 64 0.26 8.71 15.70
C ILE A 64 -0.03 8.14 17.08
N PRO A 65 -0.57 8.94 18.02
CA PRO A 65 -0.94 8.42 19.32
C PRO A 65 -1.98 7.31 19.13
N SER A 66 -1.69 6.10 19.60
CA SER A 66 -2.75 5.12 19.80
C SER A 66 -3.69 5.72 20.83
N LYS A 67 -4.95 5.97 20.46
CA LYS A 67 -5.99 6.22 21.46
C LYS A 67 -5.96 4.98 22.37
N LYS A 68 -5.58 5.19 23.63
CA LYS A 68 -5.79 4.18 24.67
C LYS A 68 -7.30 4.09 24.87
N ASP A 69 -7.87 2.94 24.55
CA ASP A 69 -9.19 2.52 25.04
C ASP A 69 -9.12 2.26 26.56
#